data_AF-A0A0A1ZGJ8-F1
#
_entry.id   AF-A0A0A1ZGJ8-F1
#
_cell.length_a   1.000
_cell.length_b   1.000
_cell.length_c   1.000
_cell.angle_alpha   90.00
_cell.angle_beta   90.00
_cell.angle_gamma   90.00
#
_symmetry.space_group_name_H-M   'P 1'
#
loop_
_entity.id
_entity.type
_entity.pdbx_description
1 polymer ?
#
loop_
_entity_poly.entity_id
_entity_poly.type
_entity_poly.pdbx_seq_one_letter_code
_entity_poly.pdbx_strand_id
1 'polypeptide(L)'
;MKEIKSFTENINKRENSSLKRIGNFIKEARLSRNQSIKELASDLKIGAHQLKAIEEGNEEELPEKVFVKAMVRRISQKLKLDTEFIMNEFKTERQEIKIEEIVEEVAKKTNKTRQSKDLSPVGFWIFILISGLLGLIASSLIFNLFSDSSQNQTPKQELIKKTK
;
A
#
# COMPACT_ATOMS: atom_id res chain seq x y z
N MET A 1 -40.32 -1.31 5.60
CA MET A 1 -40.01 -1.88 4.25
C MET A 1 -39.24 -0.91 3.34
N LYS A 2 -39.58 0.39 3.24
CA LYS A 2 -38.86 1.35 2.37
C LYS A 2 -37.38 1.55 2.75
N GLU A 3 -37.06 1.59 4.05
CA GLU A 3 -35.68 1.86 4.53
C GLU A 3 -34.70 0.71 4.28
N ILE A 4 -35.18 -0.53 4.36
CA ILE A 4 -34.35 -1.72 4.09
C ILE A 4 -33.97 -1.76 2.61
N LYS A 5 -34.89 -1.40 1.70
CA LYS A 5 -34.62 -1.37 0.26
C LYS A 5 -33.59 -0.30 -0.12
N SER A 6 -33.69 0.91 0.45
CA SER A 6 -32.74 1.99 0.19
C SER A 6 -31.35 1.70 0.75
N PHE A 7 -31.26 0.98 1.88
CA PHE A 7 -29.99 0.53 2.43
C PHE A 7 -29.30 -0.51 1.53
N THR A 8 -30.03 -1.55 1.12
CA THR A 8 -29.50 -2.59 0.22
C THR A 8 -29.04 -2.01 -1.13
N GLU A 9 -29.81 -1.08 -1.72
CA GLU A 9 -29.39 -0.39 -2.95
C GLU A 9 -28.12 0.45 -2.75
N ASN A 10 -27.95 1.12 -1.61
CA ASN A 10 -26.76 1.91 -1.32
C ASN A 10 -25.51 1.05 -1.12
N ILE A 11 -25.64 -0.11 -0.46
CA ILE A 11 -24.55 -1.08 -0.30
C ILE A 11 -24.14 -1.58 -1.69
N ASN A 12 -25.07 -2.12 -2.47
CA ASN A 12 -24.77 -2.63 -3.81
C ASN A 12 -24.12 -1.56 -4.71
N LYS A 13 -24.55 -0.29 -4.60
CA LYS A 13 -23.93 0.81 -5.36
C LYS A 13 -22.48 1.08 -4.95
N ARG A 14 -22.16 0.97 -3.65
CA ARG A 14 -20.79 1.13 -3.15
C ARG A 14 -19.92 -0.05 -3.57
N GLU A 15 -20.43 -1.28 -3.44
CA GLU A 15 -19.79 -2.53 -3.87
C GLU A 15 -19.38 -2.48 -5.35
N ASN A 16 -20.36 -2.20 -6.21
CA ASN A 16 -20.12 -2.05 -7.65
C ASN A 16 -19.09 -0.96 -7.96
N SER A 17 -19.07 0.14 -7.19
CA SER A 17 -18.11 1.23 -7.43
C SER A 17 -16.66 0.82 -7.12
N SER A 18 -16.44 0.02 -6.06
CA SER A 18 -15.09 -0.42 -5.68
C SER A 18 -14.58 -1.48 -6.62
N LEU A 19 -15.42 -2.48 -6.93
CA LEU A 19 -15.04 -3.51 -7.88
C LEU A 19 -14.73 -2.90 -9.26
N LYS A 20 -15.48 -1.88 -9.69
CA LYS A 20 -15.19 -1.17 -10.93
C LYS A 20 -13.81 -0.49 -10.92
N ARG A 21 -13.42 0.17 -9.82
CA ARG A 21 -12.09 0.78 -9.69
C ARG A 21 -10.99 -0.27 -9.73
N ILE A 22 -11.15 -1.36 -8.96
CA ILE A 22 -10.21 -2.47 -8.93
C ILE A 22 -10.08 -3.12 -10.31
N GLY A 23 -11.20 -3.35 -10.98
CA GLY A 23 -11.27 -3.88 -12.35
C GLY A 23 -10.49 -3.02 -13.35
N ASN A 24 -10.64 -1.71 -13.27
CA ASN A 24 -9.88 -0.78 -14.10
C ASN A 24 -8.37 -0.89 -13.86
N PHE A 25 -7.91 -0.92 -12.59
CA PHE A 25 -6.50 -1.11 -12.28
C PHE A 25 -5.94 -2.42 -12.85
N ILE A 26 -6.70 -3.51 -12.72
CA ILE A 26 -6.32 -4.82 -13.28
C ILE A 26 -6.22 -4.73 -14.81
N LYS A 27 -7.22 -4.13 -15.46
CA LYS A 27 -7.27 -3.95 -16.91
C LYS A 27 -6.09 -3.15 -17.44
N GLU A 28 -5.80 -2.01 -16.82
CA GLU A 28 -4.68 -1.15 -17.18
C GLU A 28 -3.34 -1.87 -17.03
N ALA A 29 -3.16 -2.58 -15.91
CA ALA A 29 -1.95 -3.36 -15.64
C ALA A 29 -1.77 -4.56 -16.58
N ARG A 30 -2.86 -5.16 -17.04
CA ARG A 30 -2.82 -6.22 -18.06
C ARG A 30 -2.44 -5.64 -19.42
N LEU A 31 -3.07 -4.53 -19.82
CA LEU A 31 -2.83 -3.88 -21.12
C LEU A 31 -1.42 -3.29 -21.23
N SER A 32 -0.87 -2.72 -20.14
CA SER A 32 0.51 -2.21 -20.13
C SER A 32 1.57 -3.32 -20.34
N ARG A 33 1.18 -4.58 -20.14
CA ARG A 33 2.00 -5.77 -20.39
C ARG A 33 1.70 -6.44 -21.74
N ASN A 34 0.85 -5.84 -22.58
CA ASN A 34 0.37 -6.39 -23.86
C ASN A 34 -0.25 -7.80 -23.74
N GLN A 35 -0.81 -8.13 -22.58
CA GLN A 35 -1.32 -9.48 -22.30
C GLN A 35 -2.81 -9.56 -22.62
N SER A 36 -3.25 -10.61 -23.31
CA SER A 36 -4.67 -10.79 -23.60
C SER A 36 -5.46 -11.28 -22.38
N ILE A 37 -6.79 -11.11 -22.38
CA ILE A 37 -7.66 -11.69 -21.34
C ILE A 37 -7.47 -13.21 -21.29
N LYS A 38 -7.41 -13.87 -22.46
CA LYS A 38 -7.25 -15.33 -22.55
C LYS A 38 -5.93 -15.80 -21.95
N GLU A 39 -4.82 -15.11 -22.23
CA GLU A 39 -3.50 -15.41 -21.65
C GLU A 39 -3.51 -15.29 -20.13
N LEU A 40 -3.94 -14.15 -19.58
CA LEU A 40 -3.96 -13.95 -18.12
C LEU A 40 -4.86 -14.96 -17.42
N ALA A 41 -6.04 -15.22 -17.99
CA ALA A 41 -7.00 -16.17 -17.45
C ALA A 41 -6.44 -17.59 -17.45
N SER A 42 -5.76 -18.00 -18.54
CA SER A 42 -5.09 -19.29 -18.65
C SER A 42 -3.98 -19.45 -17.60
N ASP A 43 -3.11 -18.44 -17.47
CA ASP A 43 -2.02 -18.42 -16.48
C ASP A 43 -2.52 -18.56 -15.04
N LEU A 44 -3.67 -17.96 -14.75
CA LEU A 44 -4.31 -17.98 -13.44
C LEU A 44 -5.26 -19.17 -13.25
N LYS A 45 -5.54 -19.96 -14.30
CA LYS A 45 -6.55 -21.02 -14.29
C LYS A 45 -7.91 -20.50 -13.79
N ILE A 46 -8.34 -19.35 -14.30
CA ILE A 46 -9.67 -18.77 -14.07
C ILE A 46 -10.42 -18.66 -15.40
N GLY A 47 -11.75 -18.57 -15.35
CA GLY A 47 -12.54 -18.37 -16.56
C GLY A 47 -12.26 -17.01 -17.20
N ALA A 48 -12.07 -16.96 -18.53
CA ALA A 48 -11.87 -15.70 -19.24
C ALA A 48 -13.05 -14.73 -19.07
N HIS A 49 -14.28 -15.25 -18.98
CA HIS A 49 -15.47 -14.45 -18.67
C HIS A 49 -15.40 -13.82 -17.27
N GLN A 50 -14.87 -14.54 -16.28
CA GLN A 50 -14.74 -14.02 -14.90
C GLN A 50 -13.69 -12.92 -14.83
N LEU A 51 -12.55 -13.11 -15.51
CA LEU A 51 -11.54 -12.04 -15.60
C LEU A 51 -12.12 -10.79 -16.26
N LYS A 52 -12.89 -10.97 -17.35
CA LYS A 52 -13.57 -9.86 -18.02
C LYS A 52 -14.58 -9.18 -17.09
N ALA A 53 -15.43 -9.94 -16.40
CA ALA A 53 -16.40 -9.41 -15.45
C ALA A 53 -15.72 -8.66 -14.30
N ILE A 54 -14.57 -9.14 -13.79
CA ILE A 54 -13.75 -8.40 -12.81
C ILE A 54 -13.25 -7.08 -13.41
N GLU A 55 -12.66 -7.09 -14.61
CA GLU A 55 -12.18 -5.87 -15.29
C GLU A 55 -13.29 -4.85 -15.58
N GLU A 56 -14.51 -5.34 -15.80
CA GLU A 56 -15.68 -4.52 -16.07
C GLU A 56 -16.45 -4.12 -14.80
N GLY A 57 -16.10 -4.68 -13.64
CA GLY A 57 -16.84 -4.49 -12.40
C GLY A 57 -18.29 -5.00 -12.48
N ASN A 58 -18.53 -6.06 -13.28
CA ASN A 58 -19.85 -6.65 -13.44
C ASN A 58 -20.06 -7.75 -12.37
N GLU A 59 -20.66 -7.38 -11.25
CA GLU A 59 -20.91 -8.30 -10.12
C GLU A 59 -21.90 -9.42 -10.46
N GLU A 60 -22.85 -9.18 -11.37
CA GLU A 60 -23.89 -10.15 -11.72
C GLU A 60 -23.34 -11.38 -12.45
N GLU A 61 -22.18 -11.23 -13.12
CA GLU A 61 -21.49 -12.32 -13.83
C GLU A 61 -20.42 -13.02 -12.98
N LEU A 62 -20.29 -12.64 -11.71
CA LEU A 62 -19.26 -13.16 -10.81
C LEU A 62 -19.81 -14.20 -9.82
N PRO A 63 -18.96 -15.14 -9.38
CA PRO A 63 -19.30 -16.07 -8.30
C PRO A 63 -19.41 -15.34 -6.95
N GLU A 64 -19.67 -16.08 -5.87
CA GLU A 64 -19.75 -15.48 -4.53
C GLU A 64 -18.51 -14.63 -4.19
N LYS A 65 -18.73 -13.54 -3.44
CA LYS A 65 -17.73 -12.51 -3.10
C LYS A 65 -16.43 -13.09 -2.51
N VAL A 66 -16.50 -14.22 -1.81
CA VAL A 66 -15.31 -14.92 -1.28
C VAL A 66 -14.38 -15.42 -2.39
N PHE A 67 -14.93 -15.92 -3.50
CA PHE A 67 -14.17 -16.36 -4.66
C PHE A 67 -13.63 -15.16 -5.45
N VAL A 68 -14.45 -14.12 -5.64
CA VAL A 68 -14.02 -12.88 -6.29
C VAL A 68 -12.82 -12.27 -5.56
N LYS A 69 -12.89 -12.20 -4.23
CA LYS A 69 -11.79 -11.72 -3.39
C LYS A 69 -10.50 -12.52 -3.61
N ALA A 70 -10.60 -13.84 -3.70
CA ALA A 70 -9.45 -14.71 -3.96
C ALA A 70 -8.89 -14.50 -5.37
N MET A 71 -9.76 -14.36 -6.38
CA MET A 71 -9.37 -14.09 -7.77
C MET A 71 -8.66 -12.74 -7.88
N VAL A 72 -9.23 -11.67 -7.32
CA VAL A 72 -8.62 -10.33 -7.29
C VAL A 72 -7.23 -10.40 -6.67
N ARG A 73 -7.07 -11.07 -5.51
CA ARG A 73 -5.75 -11.22 -4.87
C ARG A 73 -4.74 -11.92 -5.79
N ARG A 74 -5.13 -13.03 -6.43
CA ARG A 74 -4.26 -13.79 -7.34
C ARG A 74 -3.88 -12.98 -8.59
N ILE A 75 -4.83 -12.23 -9.15
CA ILE A 75 -4.60 -11.35 -10.30
C ILE A 75 -3.62 -10.24 -9.93
N SER A 76 -3.84 -9.55 -8.81
CA SER A 76 -2.94 -8.49 -8.33
C SER A 76 -1.51 -8.99 -8.13
N GLN A 77 -1.35 -10.18 -7.54
CA GLN A 77 -0.04 -10.81 -7.35
C GLN A 77 0.63 -11.15 -8.69
N LYS A 78 -0.11 -11.75 -9.63
CA LYS A 78 0.40 -12.11 -10.97
C LYS A 78 0.81 -10.87 -11.77
N LEU A 79 0.06 -9.77 -11.64
CA LEU A 79 0.35 -8.49 -12.29
C LEU A 79 1.32 -7.60 -11.49
N LYS A 80 1.87 -8.09 -10.36
CA LYS A 80 2.78 -7.37 -9.46
C LYS A 80 2.24 -6.00 -9.03
N LEU A 81 0.94 -5.92 -8.78
CA LEU A 81 0.28 -4.74 -8.22
C LEU A 81 0.45 -4.71 -6.69
N ASP A 82 0.26 -3.54 -6.08
CA ASP A 82 0.14 -3.44 -4.63
C ASP A 82 -1.11 -4.19 -4.16
N THR A 83 -0.88 -5.44 -3.78
CA THR A 83 -1.93 -6.37 -3.40
C THR A 83 -2.56 -5.96 -2.08
N GLU A 84 -1.82 -5.37 -1.14
CA GLU A 84 -2.41 -4.96 0.13
C GLU A 84 -3.28 -3.71 -0.05
N PHE A 85 -2.88 -2.76 -0.90
CA PHE A 85 -3.73 -1.63 -1.29
C PHE A 85 -5.02 -2.09 -1.96
N ILE A 86 -4.94 -2.91 -3.01
CA ILE A 86 -6.13 -3.43 -3.73
C ILE A 86 -7.05 -4.20 -2.79
N MET A 87 -6.49 -5.02 -1.91
CA MET A 87 -7.28 -5.83 -0.99
C MET A 87 -7.88 -5.01 0.15
N ASN A 88 -7.31 -3.85 0.49
CA ASN A 88 -7.92 -2.90 1.42
C ASN A 88 -9.07 -2.15 0.75
N GLU A 89 -8.91 -1.70 -0.49
CA GLU A 89 -10.00 -1.12 -1.30
C GLU A 89 -11.19 -2.09 -1.42
N PHE A 90 -10.90 -3.40 -1.59
CA PHE A 90 -11.92 -4.45 -1.59
C PHE A 90 -12.55 -4.71 -0.20
N LYS A 91 -11.84 -4.42 0.90
CA LYS A 91 -12.31 -4.66 2.30
C LYS A 91 -13.13 -3.51 2.86
N THR A 92 -12.86 -2.27 2.44
CA THR A 92 -13.44 -1.02 3.01
C THR A 92 -14.98 -0.98 3.00
N GLU A 93 -15.63 -1.93 2.33
CA GLU A 93 -17.09 -2.07 2.29
C GLU A 93 -17.67 -2.84 3.47
N ARG A 94 -16.84 -3.48 4.30
CA ARG A 94 -17.25 -4.13 5.54
C ARG A 94 -17.04 -3.22 6.75
N GLN A 95 -17.36 -1.93 6.65
CA GLN A 95 -17.50 -1.11 7.85
C GLN A 95 -18.75 -1.54 8.62
N GLU A 96 -18.49 -2.45 9.55
CA GLU A 96 -18.93 -2.40 10.95
C GLU A 96 -20.42 -2.16 11.17
N ILE A 97 -21.18 -3.26 11.18
CA ILE A 97 -22.32 -3.33 12.09
C ILE A 97 -21.72 -3.39 13.49
N LYS A 98 -21.61 -2.24 14.16
CA LYS A 98 -21.54 -2.19 15.63
C LYS A 98 -22.87 -2.72 16.15
N ILE A 99 -22.97 -4.04 16.32
CA ILE A 99 -23.98 -4.64 17.20
C ILE A 99 -23.45 -4.43 18.63
N GLU A 100 -23.46 -3.19 19.11
CA GLU A 100 -23.07 -2.85 20.49
C GLU A 100 -24.27 -2.38 21.32
N GLU A 101 -25.51 -2.46 20.81
CA GLU A 101 -26.68 -2.01 21.56
C GLU A 101 -27.90 -2.94 21.42
N ILE A 102 -27.72 -4.26 21.41
CA ILE A 102 -28.76 -5.18 21.90
C ILE A 102 -28.01 -6.38 22.50
N VAL A 103 -28.27 -6.68 23.77
CA VAL A 103 -27.67 -7.75 24.59
C VAL A 103 -26.34 -7.37 25.27
N GLU A 104 -26.43 -6.35 26.11
CA GLU A 104 -25.70 -6.29 27.37
C GLU A 104 -26.00 -7.57 28.20
N GLU A 105 -25.04 -8.04 28.99
CA GLU A 105 -25.15 -9.20 29.91
C GLU A 105 -25.44 -10.57 29.26
N VAL A 106 -24.41 -11.38 29.01
CA VAL A 106 -24.28 -12.77 29.51
C VAL A 106 -22.94 -13.35 29.03
N ALA A 107 -22.16 -13.86 29.98
CA ALA A 107 -21.09 -14.85 29.81
C ALA A 107 -19.72 -14.40 29.24
N LYS A 108 -19.03 -13.61 30.09
CA LYS A 108 -17.64 -13.84 30.53
C LYS A 108 -17.08 -15.25 30.23
N LYS A 109 -15.85 -15.30 29.67
CA LYS A 109 -14.96 -16.46 29.30
C LYS A 109 -15.15 -16.89 27.82
N THR A 110 -14.19 -16.79 26.90
CA THR A 110 -12.74 -17.05 27.00
C THR A 110 -11.98 -16.48 25.79
N ASN A 111 -10.87 -15.79 26.08
CA ASN A 111 -9.58 -15.79 25.37
C ASN A 111 -9.43 -15.25 23.93
N LYS A 112 -8.52 -14.25 23.86
CA LYS A 112 -7.65 -13.86 22.73
C LYS A 112 -8.26 -13.03 21.61
N THR A 113 -8.68 -11.82 21.96
CA THR A 113 -8.39 -10.66 21.11
C THR A 113 -6.88 -10.42 21.16
N ARG A 114 -6.15 -10.86 20.12
CA ARG A 114 -4.81 -10.34 19.82
C ARG A 114 -4.99 -8.88 19.43
N GLN A 115 -4.95 -8.02 20.44
CA GLN A 115 -4.65 -6.61 20.28
C GLN A 115 -3.33 -6.44 19.54
N SER A 116 -3.29 -5.38 18.73
CA SER A 116 -2.16 -4.57 18.34
C SER A 116 -0.85 -5.29 18.04
N LYS A 117 -0.35 -5.11 16.81
CA LYS A 117 1.06 -5.33 16.51
C LYS A 117 1.89 -4.50 17.50
N ASP A 118 2.39 -5.18 18.52
CA ASP A 118 3.45 -4.75 19.40
C ASP A 118 4.67 -4.47 18.52
N LEU A 119 4.86 -3.21 18.16
CA LEU A 119 6.06 -2.75 17.49
C LEU A 119 7.16 -2.78 18.55
N SER A 120 7.93 -3.87 18.55
CA SER A 120 9.03 -4.08 19.49
C SER A 120 9.95 -2.84 19.56
N PRO A 121 10.35 -2.36 20.75
CA PRO A 121 11.20 -1.18 20.92
C PRO A 121 12.52 -1.27 20.12
N VAL A 122 13.00 -2.49 19.90
CA VAL A 122 14.27 -2.81 19.21
C VAL A 122 14.29 -2.28 17.77
N GLY A 123 13.17 -2.27 17.05
CA GLY A 123 13.10 -1.76 15.68
C GLY A 123 13.37 -0.25 15.61
N PHE A 124 12.84 0.51 16.57
CA PHE A 124 13.08 1.96 16.67
C PHE A 124 14.54 2.27 16.98
N TRP A 125 15.16 1.50 17.88
CA TRP A 125 16.59 1.62 18.16
C TRP A 125 17.44 1.25 16.93
N ILE A 126 17.10 0.22 16.16
CA ILE A 126 17.83 -0.10 14.92
C ILE A 126 17.79 1.06 13.91
N PHE A 127 16.65 1.74 13.75
CA PHE A 127 16.53 2.88 12.84
C PHE A 127 17.40 4.08 13.27
N ILE A 128 17.46 4.38 14.57
CA ILE A 128 18.32 5.44 15.11
C ILE A 128 19.79 5.14 14.86
N LEU A 129 20.18 3.88 15.06
CA LEU A 129 21.57 3.43 14.91
C LEU A 129 22.02 3.47 13.43
N ILE A 130 21.15 3.06 12.50
CA ILE A 130 21.41 3.13 11.05
C ILE A 130 21.48 4.59 10.58
N SER A 131 20.55 5.43 11.05
CA SER A 131 20.53 6.87 10.71
C SER A 131 21.80 7.59 11.18
N GLY A 132 22.24 7.31 12.41
CA GLY A 132 23.48 7.88 12.96
C GLY A 132 24.73 7.48 12.18
N LEU A 133 24.86 6.20 11.81
CA LEU A 133 26.00 5.72 11.03
C LEU A 133 26.06 6.38 9.64
N LEU A 134 24.90 6.56 8.99
CA LEU A 134 24.82 7.21 7.69
C LEU A 134 25.20 8.71 7.77
N GLY A 135 24.81 9.38 8.85
CA GLY A 135 25.20 10.76 9.12
C GLY A 135 26.71 10.94 9.33
N LEU A 136 27.36 10.01 10.03
CA LEU A 136 28.83 10.04 10.24
C LEU A 136 29.61 9.86 8.92
N ILE A 137 29.15 8.96 8.06
CA ILE A 137 29.75 8.76 6.74
C ILE A 137 29.61 10.04 5.90
N ALA A 138 28.41 10.64 5.84
CA ALA A 138 28.19 11.88 5.11
C ALA A 138 29.04 13.04 5.66
N SER A 139 29.12 13.18 6.99
CA SER A 139 29.93 14.20 7.65
C SER A 139 31.43 14.04 7.36
N SER A 140 31.95 12.81 7.36
CA SER A 140 33.35 12.53 7.02
C SER A 140 33.68 12.90 5.58
N LEU A 141 32.78 12.60 4.63
CA LEU A 141 32.94 12.98 3.22
C LEU A 141 32.93 14.51 3.04
N ILE A 142 32.02 15.21 3.72
CA ILE A 142 31.94 16.68 3.69
C ILE A 142 33.21 17.31 4.31
N PHE A 143 33.71 16.77 5.42
CA PHE A 143 34.91 17.27 6.09
C PHE A 143 36.17 17.10 5.24
N ASN A 144 36.30 15.97 4.53
CA ASN A 144 37.39 15.76 3.58
C ASN A 144 37.33 16.79 2.43
N LEU A 145 36.13 17.01 1.87
CA LEU A 145 35.93 18.00 0.81
C LEU A 145 36.19 19.45 1.27
N PHE A 146 35.83 19.80 2.50
CA PHE A 146 36.05 21.13 3.07
C PHE A 146 37.51 21.38 3.45
N SER A 147 38.23 20.34 3.91
CA SER A 147 39.63 20.47 4.33
C SER A 147 40.58 20.81 3.17
N ASP A 148 40.33 20.27 1.96
CA ASP A 148 41.10 20.61 0.75
C ASP A 148 40.89 22.07 0.32
N SER A 149 39.72 22.65 0.62
CA SER A 149 39.42 24.04 0.27
C SER A 149 40.11 25.09 1.15
N SER A 150 40.57 24.71 2.35
CA SER A 150 41.05 25.66 3.37
C SER A 150 42.57 25.92 3.37
N GLN A 151 43.35 25.32 2.47
CA GLN A 151 44.82 25.54 2.40
C GLN A 151 45.30 26.53 1.33
N ASN A 152 44.39 27.20 0.60
CA ASN A 152 44.76 28.08 -0.52
C ASN A 152 44.76 29.59 -0.20
N GLN A 153 44.86 30.01 1.07
CA GLN A 153 44.96 31.44 1.41
C GLN A 153 45.84 31.72 2.64
N THR A 154 47.14 31.95 2.41
CA THR A 154 47.94 32.86 3.24
C THR A 154 48.50 33.98 2.34
N PRO A 155 48.08 35.25 2.51
CA PRO A 155 48.60 36.38 1.74
C PRO A 155 50.04 36.72 2.12
N LYS A 156 50.93 36.85 1.11
CA LYS A 156 52.27 37.45 1.29
C LYS A 156 52.09 38.93 1.62
N GLN A 157 52.47 39.34 2.83
CA GLN A 157 52.63 40.75 3.15
C GLN A 157 53.92 41.26 2.49
N GLU A 158 53.74 42.02 1.42
CA GLU A 158 54.75 42.85 0.78
C GLU A 158 55.04 44.03 1.72
N LEU A 159 56.19 44.00 2.41
CA LEU A 159 56.65 45.14 3.21
C LEU A 159 57.19 46.22 2.25
N ILE A 160 56.42 47.29 2.17
CA ILE A 160 56.65 48.51 1.38
C ILE A 160 58.04 49.10 1.68
N LYS A 161 58.82 49.37 0.62
CA LYS A 161 59.99 50.25 0.63
C LYS A 161 59.60 51.67 1.11
N LYS A 162 60.32 52.19 2.10
CA LYS A 162 60.64 53.63 2.23
C LYS A 162 62.15 53.71 2.50
N THR A 163 62.95 53.91 1.47
CA THR A 163 63.53 55.19 1.01
C THR A 163 64.63 55.71 1.95
N LYS A 164 65.80 55.85 1.34
CA LYS A 164 66.92 56.74 1.65
C LYS A 164 66.57 57.96 2.49
#